data_AF-A0AAJ0CAP7-F1
#
_entry.id   AF-A0AAJ0CAP7-F1
#
_cell.length_a   1.000
_cell.length_b   1.000
_cell.length_c   1.000
_cell.angle_alpha   90.00
_cell.angle_beta   90.00
_cell.angle_gamma   90.00
#
_symmetry.space_group_name_H-M   'P 1'
#
loop_
_entity.id
_entity.type
_entity.pdbx_description
1 polymer ?
#
loop_
_entity_poly.entity_id
_entity_poly.type
_entity_poly.pdbx_seq_one_letter_code
_entity_poly.pdbx_strand_id
1 'polypeptide(L)'
;MRKHQFSVGLLTEMDPAAHTSSSHEGTSRTLGLNRNRGEVVELRLRTDAYDGYRDYRTIRRTLCHELAHNVHGPHDRAFWDLCHQIEREVDAADWTSGGHTVGQDEFAPERGVEEDEVMDHGGWAGGEFVLGGGGGSSSSGSGGGRSNGGAEPLSRREILARAAEERIRNLEKANRSDEGGGSGETHEGSQS
;
A
#
# COMPACT_ATOMS: atom_id res chain seq x y z
N MET A 1 -20.28 11.30 6.79
CA MET A 1 -20.25 12.07 8.06
C MET A 1 -21.04 13.38 7.99
N ARG A 2 -20.62 14.41 7.22
CA ARG A 2 -21.32 15.73 7.16
C ARG A 2 -22.84 15.64 6.93
N LYS A 3 -23.26 14.82 5.96
CA LYS A 3 -24.69 14.62 5.62
C LYS A 3 -25.54 14.13 6.79
N HIS A 4 -24.99 13.25 7.63
CA HIS A 4 -25.66 12.66 8.78
C HIS A 4 -25.33 13.36 10.09
N GLN A 5 -24.56 14.45 10.04
CA GLN A 5 -24.08 15.20 11.21
C GLN A 5 -23.37 14.31 12.26
N PHE A 6 -22.74 13.22 11.82
CA PHE A 6 -21.97 12.37 12.72
C PHE A 6 -20.70 13.08 13.18
N SER A 7 -20.44 12.98 14.48
CA SER A 7 -19.21 13.39 15.13
C SER A 7 -18.57 12.18 15.77
N VAL A 8 -17.25 12.05 15.63
CA VAL A 8 -16.47 11.03 16.33
C VAL A 8 -15.39 11.74 17.14
N GLY A 9 -15.36 11.51 18.46
CA GLY A 9 -14.40 12.14 19.36
C GLY A 9 -12.99 11.59 19.15
N LEU A 10 -12.85 10.27 19.14
CA LEU A 10 -11.61 9.56 18.88
C LEU A 10 -11.84 8.39 17.92
N LEU A 11 -11.05 8.32 16.86
CA LEU A 11 -10.95 7.16 15.99
C LEU A 11 -9.57 6.53 16.18
N THR A 12 -9.50 5.28 16.62
CA THR A 12 -8.23 4.62 16.97
C THR A 12 -8.21 3.15 16.54
N GLU A 13 -7.02 2.54 16.53
CA GLU A 13 -6.86 1.11 16.27
C GLU A 13 -7.21 0.30 17.53
N MET A 14 -7.91 -0.82 17.36
CA MET A 14 -8.21 -1.76 18.45
C MET A 14 -7.08 -2.79 18.61
N ASP A 15 -6.81 -3.22 19.85
CA ASP A 15 -5.90 -4.33 20.11
C ASP A 15 -6.50 -5.65 19.58
N PRO A 16 -5.85 -6.33 18.62
CA PRO A 16 -6.35 -7.57 18.07
C PRO A 16 -6.56 -8.67 19.13
N ALA A 17 -5.74 -8.71 20.18
CA ALA A 17 -5.78 -9.77 21.19
C ALA A 17 -6.94 -9.61 22.19
N ALA A 18 -7.36 -8.38 22.47
CA ALA A 18 -8.40 -8.09 23.46
C ALA A 18 -9.84 -8.37 22.96
N HIS A 19 -10.02 -8.52 21.64
CA HIS A 19 -11.34 -8.54 20.99
C HIS A 19 -11.59 -9.77 20.10
N THR A 20 -10.84 -10.84 20.35
CA THR A 20 -11.10 -12.17 19.79
C THR A 20 -11.70 -13.07 20.86
N SER A 21 -12.93 -13.51 20.66
CA SER A 21 -13.53 -14.54 21.51
C SER A 21 -13.40 -15.89 20.81
N SER A 22 -12.63 -16.80 21.39
CA SER A 22 -12.59 -18.20 21.00
C SER A 22 -13.73 -18.92 21.72
N SER A 23 -14.78 -19.31 20.99
CA SER A 23 -15.81 -20.21 21.50
C SER A 23 -15.65 -21.61 20.89
N HIS A 24 -16.30 -22.60 21.50
CA HIS A 24 -16.36 -23.99 21.02
C HIS A 24 -16.91 -24.14 19.59
N GLU A 25 -17.63 -23.13 19.08
CA GLU A 25 -18.33 -23.16 17.78
C GLU A 25 -17.59 -22.35 16.70
N GLY A 26 -16.55 -21.60 17.07
CA GLY A 26 -15.75 -20.80 16.15
C GLY A 26 -15.07 -19.61 16.82
N THR A 27 -14.20 -18.91 16.07
CA THR A 27 -13.62 -17.66 16.54
C THR A 27 -14.49 -16.49 16.08
N SER A 28 -15.28 -15.92 17.00
CA SER A 28 -16.00 -14.66 16.73
C SER A 28 -15.05 -13.49 16.95
N ARG A 29 -14.77 -12.76 15.87
CA ARG A 29 -13.81 -11.66 15.85
C ARG A 29 -14.56 -10.36 15.63
N THR A 30 -14.56 -9.50 16.64
CA THR A 30 -15.09 -8.15 16.51
C THR A 30 -14.12 -7.31 15.69
N LEU A 31 -14.60 -6.70 14.60
CA LEU A 31 -13.77 -5.90 13.70
C LEU A 31 -13.80 -4.39 14.03
N GLY A 32 -14.81 -3.95 14.77
CA GLY A 32 -14.98 -2.56 15.18
C GLY A 32 -15.79 -2.46 16.48
N LEU A 33 -15.63 -1.33 17.17
CA LEU A 33 -16.37 -1.04 18.38
C LEU A 33 -16.68 0.45 18.46
N ASN A 34 -17.96 0.79 18.65
CA ASN A 34 -18.41 2.13 18.97
C ASN A 34 -18.78 2.26 20.46
N ARG A 35 -18.08 3.13 21.18
CA ARG A 35 -18.38 3.49 22.58
C ARG A 35 -19.10 4.82 22.64
N ASN A 36 -20.19 4.84 23.42
CA ASN A 36 -21.00 6.04 23.70
C ASN A 36 -21.44 6.82 22.45
N ARG A 37 -21.86 6.10 21.40
CA ARG A 37 -22.45 6.70 20.18
C ARG A 37 -21.51 7.71 19.50
N GLY A 38 -20.26 7.31 19.32
CA GLY A 38 -19.26 8.08 18.59
C GLY A 38 -18.27 8.82 19.49
N GLU A 39 -18.27 8.61 20.80
CA GLU A 39 -17.21 9.17 21.64
C GLU A 39 -15.85 8.56 21.27
N VAL A 40 -15.81 7.23 21.19
CA VAL A 40 -14.63 6.47 20.74
C VAL A 40 -15.07 5.39 19.77
N VAL A 41 -14.47 5.39 18.58
CA VAL A 41 -14.61 4.32 17.59
C VAL A 41 -13.25 3.63 17.45
N GLU A 42 -13.24 2.33 17.65
CA GLU A 42 -12.05 1.49 17.55
C GLU A 42 -12.20 0.55 16.35
N LEU A 43 -11.18 0.45 15.50
CA LEU A 43 -11.19 -0.41 14.32
C LEU A 43 -10.02 -1.39 14.36
N ARG A 44 -10.27 -2.62 13.91
CA ARG A 44 -9.22 -3.62 13.71
C ARG A 44 -8.56 -3.40 12.36
N LEU A 45 -7.37 -2.81 12.35
CA LEU A 45 -6.65 -2.55 11.11
C LEU A 45 -5.78 -3.74 10.69
N ARG A 46 -5.30 -4.55 11.63
CA ARG A 46 -4.39 -5.67 11.36
C ARG A 46 -5.09 -7.00 11.08
N THR A 47 -4.42 -7.83 10.29
CA THR A 47 -4.70 -9.25 10.12
C THR A 47 -4.45 -10.01 11.43
N ASP A 48 -5.00 -11.22 11.53
CA ASP A 48 -4.88 -12.02 12.75
C ASP A 48 -3.45 -12.52 13.00
N ALA A 49 -2.67 -12.72 11.92
CA ALA A 49 -1.27 -13.13 12.00
C ALA A 49 -0.31 -11.94 12.23
N TYR A 50 -0.84 -10.72 12.41
CA TYR A 50 -0.06 -9.48 12.54
C TYR A 50 0.93 -9.20 11.38
N ASP A 51 0.78 -9.93 10.27
CA ASP A 51 1.63 -9.91 9.09
C ASP A 51 1.21 -8.85 8.07
N GLY A 52 0.08 -8.16 8.29
CA GLY A 52 -0.39 -7.14 7.37
C GLY A 52 -1.57 -6.33 7.89
N TYR A 53 -2.05 -5.45 7.01
CA TYR A 53 -3.26 -4.67 7.20
C TYR A 53 -4.43 -5.31 6.44
N ARG A 54 -5.63 -5.12 6.97
CA ARG A 54 -6.87 -5.49 6.28
C ARG A 54 -7.08 -4.60 5.07
N ASP A 55 -7.81 -5.12 4.08
CA ASP A 55 -8.12 -4.35 2.89
C ASP A 55 -8.97 -3.11 3.24
N TYR A 56 -8.72 -2.02 2.51
CA TYR A 56 -9.36 -0.75 2.77
C TYR A 56 -10.90 -0.83 2.66
N ARG A 57 -11.41 -1.66 1.75
CA ARG A 57 -12.84 -1.85 1.56
C ARG A 57 -13.49 -2.45 2.80
N THR A 58 -12.90 -3.49 3.38
CA THR A 58 -13.37 -4.10 4.63
C THR A 58 -13.34 -3.08 5.78
N ILE A 59 -12.22 -2.37 5.97
CA ILE A 59 -12.11 -1.34 7.02
C ILE A 59 -13.20 -0.28 6.86
N ARG A 60 -13.43 0.18 5.63
CA ARG A 60 -14.45 1.18 5.31
C ARG A 60 -15.87 0.71 5.65
N ARG A 61 -16.21 -0.54 5.31
CA ARG A 61 -17.51 -1.13 5.64
C ARG A 61 -17.69 -1.29 7.14
N THR A 62 -16.66 -1.74 7.85
CA THR A 62 -16.68 -1.81 9.31
C THR A 62 -16.88 -0.42 9.93
N LEU A 63 -16.20 0.62 9.44
CA LEU A 63 -16.44 1.97 9.93
C LEU A 63 -17.87 2.45 9.66
N CYS A 64 -18.48 2.11 8.52
CA CYS A 64 -19.88 2.45 8.25
C CYS A 64 -20.84 1.78 9.24
N HIS A 65 -20.57 0.51 9.60
CA HIS A 65 -21.27 -0.21 10.65
C HIS A 65 -21.16 0.51 11.99
N GLU A 66 -19.94 0.86 12.41
CA GLU A 66 -19.73 1.58 13.68
C GLU A 66 -20.38 2.96 13.67
N LEU A 67 -20.40 3.67 12.55
CA LEU A 67 -21.09 4.96 12.47
C LEU A 67 -22.60 4.83 12.60
N ALA A 68 -23.21 3.73 12.12
CA ALA A 68 -24.63 3.46 12.34
C ALA A 68 -24.95 3.30 13.85
N HIS A 69 -23.99 2.81 14.64
CA HIS A 69 -24.11 2.75 16.10
C HIS A 69 -24.15 4.11 16.81
N ASN A 70 -23.88 5.21 16.12
CA ASN A 70 -24.17 6.56 16.66
C ASN A 70 -25.68 6.78 16.87
N VAL A 71 -26.53 6.10 16.11
CA VAL A 71 -27.99 6.27 16.13
C VAL A 71 -28.68 5.05 16.71
N HIS A 72 -28.32 3.85 16.24
CA HIS A 72 -29.00 2.59 16.59
C HIS A 72 -28.05 1.66 17.36
N GLY A 73 -28.43 1.29 18.60
CA GLY A 73 -27.63 0.36 19.40
C GLY A 73 -27.77 -1.10 18.91
N PRO A 74 -28.97 -1.68 18.93
CA PRO A 74 -29.19 -3.06 18.48
C PRO A 74 -29.09 -3.21 16.95
N HIS A 75 -28.71 -4.40 16.48
CA HIS A 75 -28.71 -4.78 15.05
C HIS A 75 -30.11 -5.11 14.54
N ASP A 76 -31.04 -4.18 14.69
CA ASP A 76 -32.40 -4.28 14.18
C ASP A 76 -32.51 -3.83 12.71
N ARG A 77 -33.73 -3.86 12.15
CA ARG A 77 -33.97 -3.43 10.78
C ARG A 77 -33.56 -1.97 10.52
N ALA A 78 -33.82 -1.07 11.48
CA ALA A 78 -33.50 0.34 11.32
C ALA A 78 -31.97 0.56 11.29
N PHE A 79 -31.23 -0.19 12.11
CA PHE A 79 -29.77 -0.23 12.04
C PHE A 79 -29.28 -0.63 10.65
N TRP A 80 -29.77 -1.74 10.11
CA TRP A 80 -29.32 -2.23 8.80
C TRP A 80 -29.72 -1.29 7.65
N ASP A 81 -30.91 -0.70 7.72
CA ASP A 81 -31.36 0.29 6.74
C ASP A 81 -30.41 1.50 6.71
N LEU A 82 -30.03 2.02 7.88
CA LEU A 82 -29.06 3.12 8.00
C LEU A 82 -27.65 2.70 7.57
N CYS A 83 -27.17 1.53 8.00
CA CYS A 83 -25.84 1.02 7.66
C CYS A 83 -25.67 0.91 6.14
N HIS A 84 -26.61 0.25 5.46
CA HIS A 84 -26.57 0.14 3.99
C HIS A 84 -26.75 1.48 3.29
N GLN A 85 -27.52 2.41 3.86
CA GLN A 85 -27.61 3.76 3.32
C GLN A 85 -26.25 4.46 3.36
N ILE A 86 -25.54 4.40 4.49
CA ILE A 86 -24.21 5.00 4.64
C ILE A 86 -23.21 4.34 3.68
N GLU A 87 -23.21 3.01 3.56
CA GLU A 87 -22.33 2.30 2.63
C GLU A 87 -22.51 2.80 1.18
N ARG A 88 -23.76 2.88 0.69
CA ARG A 88 -24.07 3.37 -0.67
C ARG A 88 -23.62 4.82 -0.88
N GLU A 89 -23.81 5.67 0.13
CA GLU A 89 -23.40 7.08 0.05
C GLU A 89 -21.88 7.24 0.06
N VAL A 90 -21.16 6.39 0.79
CA VAL A 90 -19.70 6.37 0.82
C VAL A 90 -19.15 5.86 -0.51
N ASP A 91 -19.69 4.78 -1.05
CA ASP A 91 -19.27 4.23 -2.33
C ASP A 91 -19.52 5.23 -3.47
N ALA A 92 -20.66 5.93 -3.47
CA ALA A 92 -20.96 6.97 -4.46
C ALA A 92 -20.05 8.22 -4.33
N ALA A 93 -19.50 8.47 -3.14
CA ALA A 93 -18.59 9.59 -2.88
C ALA A 93 -17.12 9.22 -3.09
N ASP A 94 -16.81 7.98 -3.46
CA ASP A 94 -15.45 7.52 -3.70
C ASP A 94 -14.93 8.09 -5.03
N TRP A 95 -14.11 9.13 -4.94
CA TRP A 95 -13.54 9.80 -6.10
C TRP A 95 -12.50 8.95 -6.83
N THR A 96 -11.94 7.93 -6.16
CA THR A 96 -10.88 7.08 -6.73
C THR A 96 -11.39 6.14 -7.83
N SER A 97 -12.69 5.80 -7.79
CA SER A 97 -13.37 5.02 -8.82
C SER A 97 -13.79 5.83 -10.06
N GLY A 98 -13.57 7.15 -10.09
CA GLY A 98 -14.04 8.05 -11.16
C GLY A 98 -12.93 8.78 -11.94
N GLY A 99 -11.66 8.49 -11.68
CA GLY A 99 -10.54 9.10 -12.39
C GLY A 99 -10.32 8.47 -13.76
N HIS A 100 -10.38 9.27 -14.82
CA HIS A 100 -9.89 8.85 -16.13
C HIS A 100 -8.35 8.91 -16.15
N THR A 101 -7.70 7.81 -16.52
CA THR A 101 -6.26 7.82 -16.83
C THR A 101 -6.02 8.76 -18.01
N VAL A 102 -5.23 9.81 -17.82
CA VAL A 102 -4.79 10.70 -18.92
C VAL A 102 -3.59 10.04 -19.60
N GLY A 103 -3.86 8.95 -20.31
CA GLY A 103 -2.86 8.13 -21.00
C GLY A 103 -3.50 6.87 -21.53
N GLN A 104 -3.34 6.60 -22.82
CA GLN A 104 -3.97 5.49 -23.54
C GLN A 104 -3.23 4.15 -23.33
N ASP A 105 -2.37 4.07 -22.31
CA ASP A 105 -1.62 2.87 -21.97
C ASP A 105 -2.32 2.17 -20.80
N GLU A 106 -2.99 1.05 -21.10
CA GLU A 106 -3.50 0.12 -20.08
C GLU A 106 -2.33 -0.45 -19.27
N PHE A 107 -2.09 0.12 -18.09
CA PHE A 107 -1.21 -0.47 -17.08
C PHE A 107 -2.03 -1.20 -16.01
N ALA A 108 -2.93 -2.07 -16.43
CA ALA A 108 -3.59 -3.02 -15.55
C ALA A 108 -3.77 -4.34 -16.31
N PRO A 109 -3.13 -5.45 -15.91
CA PRO A 109 -3.55 -6.73 -16.43
C PRO A 109 -5.00 -6.96 -16.01
N GLU A 110 -5.83 -7.25 -17.00
CA GLU A 110 -7.24 -7.61 -16.88
C GLU A 110 -7.42 -8.66 -15.77
N ARG A 111 -7.95 -8.25 -14.60
CA ARG A 111 -8.30 -9.19 -13.53
C ARG A 111 -9.71 -9.70 -13.79
N GLY A 112 -9.76 -10.81 -14.53
CA GLY A 112 -10.95 -11.65 -14.67
C GLY A 112 -11.59 -11.93 -13.32
N VAL A 113 -12.92 -11.94 -13.32
CA VAL A 113 -13.75 -12.21 -12.16
C VAL A 113 -13.75 -13.72 -11.96
N GLU A 114 -12.85 -14.23 -11.12
CA GLU A 114 -12.84 -15.62 -10.69
C GLU A 114 -12.83 -15.65 -9.15
N GLU A 115 -13.81 -16.36 -8.58
CA GLU A 115 -13.95 -16.62 -7.15
C GLU A 115 -12.80 -17.52 -6.64
N ASP A 116 -12.38 -17.28 -5.40
CA ASP A 116 -11.42 -18.08 -4.62
C ASP A 116 -10.06 -18.38 -5.26
N GLU A 117 -9.08 -17.49 -5.05
CA GLU A 117 -7.66 -17.88 -5.03
C GLU A 117 -6.82 -16.91 -4.19
N VAL A 118 -6.03 -17.46 -3.28
CA VAL A 118 -5.04 -16.76 -2.44
C VAL A 118 -3.94 -16.15 -3.31
N MET A 119 -4.04 -14.85 -3.57
CA MET A 119 -3.03 -14.12 -4.34
C MET A 119 -1.90 -13.67 -3.41
N ASP A 120 -0.92 -14.54 -3.18
CA ASP A 120 0.40 -14.14 -2.70
C ASP A 120 1.22 -13.61 -3.90
N HIS A 121 2.06 -12.62 -3.61
CA HIS A 121 3.14 -12.06 -4.42
C HIS A 121 2.81 -10.90 -5.40
N GLY A 122 3.29 -9.71 -5.03
CA GLY A 122 4.00 -8.86 -6.01
C GLY A 122 3.34 -7.55 -6.48
N GLY A 123 2.53 -6.88 -5.68
CA GLY A 123 1.81 -5.66 -6.13
C GLY A 123 2.57 -4.32 -6.09
N TRP A 124 3.85 -4.27 -5.67
CA TRP A 124 4.56 -2.99 -5.47
C TRP A 124 5.83 -2.94 -6.31
N ALA A 125 5.74 -2.35 -7.50
CA ALA A 125 6.90 -1.95 -8.30
C ALA A 125 7.22 -0.48 -8.00
N GLY A 126 8.26 -0.23 -7.20
CA GLY A 126 8.72 1.12 -6.87
C GLY A 126 9.33 1.82 -8.10
N GLY A 127 8.81 2.99 -8.44
CA GLY A 127 9.39 3.91 -9.42
C GLY A 127 9.65 5.28 -8.80
N GLU A 128 10.75 5.91 -9.19
CA GLU A 128 11.07 7.30 -8.83
C GLU A 128 10.43 8.23 -9.87
N PHE A 129 9.44 9.02 -9.46
CA PHE A 129 8.72 9.95 -10.32
C PHE A 129 9.06 11.39 -9.94
N VAL A 130 9.65 12.15 -10.88
CA VAL A 130 9.83 13.60 -10.75
C VAL A 130 8.61 14.28 -11.36
N LEU A 131 7.77 14.89 -10.51
CA LEU A 131 6.65 15.72 -10.92
C LEU A 131 7.14 17.17 -11.14
N GLY A 132 6.88 17.75 -12.33
CA GLY A 132 7.06 19.20 -12.56
C GLY A 132 8.19 19.63 -13.51
N GLY A 133 8.61 18.81 -14.47
CA GLY A 133 9.44 19.28 -15.58
C GLY A 133 8.62 20.06 -16.61
N GLY A 134 8.56 21.39 -16.49
CA GLY A 134 7.84 22.26 -17.41
C GLY A 134 8.36 22.17 -18.85
N GLY A 135 7.61 21.49 -19.72
CA GLY A 135 7.79 21.50 -21.17
C GLY A 135 6.69 22.34 -21.81
N GLY A 136 6.90 23.65 -21.85
CA GLY A 136 6.04 24.57 -22.59
C GLY A 136 6.04 24.22 -24.07
N SER A 137 4.85 23.96 -24.61
CA SER A 137 4.57 24.03 -26.03
C SER A 137 4.80 25.46 -26.52
N SER A 138 5.81 25.66 -27.36
CA SER A 138 5.85 26.79 -28.29
C SER A 138 6.60 26.40 -29.56
N SER A 139 5.87 26.52 -30.65
CA SER A 139 6.22 26.41 -32.05
C SER A 139 7.48 27.15 -32.51
N SER A 140 8.03 26.62 -33.61
CA SER A 140 8.80 27.29 -34.69
C SER A 140 10.25 27.69 -34.42
N GLY A 141 11.15 27.26 -35.30
CA GLY A 141 12.54 27.73 -35.34
C GLY A 141 13.46 26.86 -36.19
N SER A 142 13.42 27.02 -37.51
CA SER A 142 14.50 26.64 -38.41
C SER A 142 15.76 27.47 -38.09
N GLY A 143 16.93 26.84 -38.03
CA GLY A 143 18.21 27.56 -38.02
C GLY A 143 19.37 26.75 -37.43
N GLY A 144 20.31 26.34 -38.29
CA GLY A 144 21.55 25.68 -37.88
C GLY A 144 22.53 26.60 -37.15
N GLY A 145 23.48 25.98 -36.44
CA GLY A 145 24.62 26.67 -35.83
C GLY A 145 25.54 25.66 -35.13
N ARG A 146 26.81 25.63 -35.55
CA ARG A 146 27.87 24.70 -35.13
C ARG A 146 28.70 25.33 -34.00
N SER A 147 29.04 24.57 -32.95
CA SER A 147 30.26 24.73 -32.12
C SER A 147 30.37 23.53 -31.15
N ASN A 148 31.26 22.57 -31.39
CA ASN A 148 32.66 22.46 -30.92
C ASN A 148 32.83 22.04 -29.44
N GLY A 149 33.13 20.75 -29.22
CA GLY A 149 34.05 20.28 -28.18
C GLY A 149 33.44 19.83 -26.83
N GLY A 150 33.33 18.51 -26.65
CA GLY A 150 33.44 17.87 -25.33
C GLY A 150 32.17 17.18 -24.80
N ALA A 151 32.12 15.85 -24.96
CA ALA A 151 31.16 14.89 -24.40
C ALA A 151 29.68 15.09 -24.80
N GLU A 152 29.24 14.27 -25.75
CA GLU A 152 27.81 14.00 -25.98
C GLU A 152 27.14 13.64 -24.64
N PRO A 153 26.05 14.32 -24.22
CA PRO A 153 25.29 13.88 -23.07
C PRO A 153 24.72 12.49 -23.38
N LEU A 154 25.25 11.47 -22.69
CA LEU A 154 24.82 10.08 -22.84
C LEU A 154 23.28 10.00 -22.78
N SER A 155 22.70 9.27 -23.72
CA SER A 155 21.25 9.10 -23.77
C SER A 155 20.74 8.48 -22.46
N ARG A 156 19.49 8.78 -22.08
CA ARG A 156 18.86 8.23 -20.85
C ARG A 156 19.00 6.70 -20.76
N ARG A 157 18.98 6.02 -21.91
CA ARG A 157 19.18 4.56 -22.03
C ARG A 157 20.59 4.13 -21.65
N GLU A 158 21.61 4.88 -22.06
CA GLU A 158 23.01 4.59 -21.74
C GLU A 158 23.33 4.86 -20.27
N ILE A 159 22.75 5.91 -19.67
CA ILE A 159 22.91 6.21 -18.24
C ILE A 159 22.37 5.06 -17.38
N LEU A 160 21.17 4.55 -17.72
CA LEU A 160 20.54 3.43 -17.02
C LEU A 160 21.34 2.13 -17.20
N ALA A 161 21.80 1.84 -18.42
CA ALA A 161 22.61 0.65 -18.68
C ALA A 161 23.91 0.68 -17.88
N ARG A 162 24.60 1.83 -17.85
CA ARG A 162 25.87 1.98 -17.13
C ARG A 162 25.71 1.86 -15.62
N ALA A 163 24.63 2.40 -15.06
CA ALA A 163 24.31 2.25 -13.64
C ALA A 163 23.97 0.78 -13.28
N ALA A 164 23.31 0.05 -14.17
CA ALA A 164 23.02 -1.38 -13.96
C ALA A 164 24.30 -2.23 -13.99
N GLU A 165 25.18 -1.99 -14.97
CA GLU A 165 26.47 -2.68 -15.08
C GLU A 165 27.40 -2.43 -13.88
N GLU A 166 27.42 -1.20 -13.33
CA GLU A 166 28.18 -0.91 -12.12
C GLU A 166 27.66 -1.66 -10.88
N ARG A 167 26.34 -1.81 -10.76
CA ARG A 167 25.74 -2.59 -9.65
C ARG A 167 26.14 -4.06 -9.74
N ILE A 168 26.09 -4.65 -10.93
CA ILE A 168 26.50 -6.04 -11.14
C ILE A 168 27.99 -6.20 -10.82
N ARG A 169 28.84 -5.29 -11.30
CA ARG A 169 30.29 -5.33 -11.03
C ARG A 169 30.61 -5.16 -9.54
N ASN A 170 29.87 -4.32 -8.82
CA ASN A 170 30.05 -4.16 -7.38
C ASN A 170 29.57 -5.38 -6.60
N LEU A 171 28.46 -6.01 -7.01
CA LEU A 171 27.99 -7.27 -6.43
C LEU A 171 28.99 -8.41 -6.66
N GLU A 172 29.55 -8.53 -7.87
CA GLU A 172 30.59 -9.53 -8.16
C GLU A 172 31.90 -9.28 -7.40
N LYS A 173 32.26 -8.01 -7.16
CA LYS A 173 33.41 -7.65 -6.32
C LYS A 173 33.14 -8.00 -4.85
N ALA A 174 31.95 -7.68 -4.34
CA ALA A 174 31.54 -8.01 -2.98
C ALA A 174 31.51 -9.53 -2.76
N ASN A 175 31.00 -10.29 -3.74
CA ASN A 175 30.95 -11.75 -3.67
C ASN A 175 32.35 -12.41 -3.70
N ARG A 176 33.29 -11.88 -4.51
CA ARG A 176 34.69 -12.36 -4.52
C ARG A 176 35.47 -12.01 -3.25
N SER A 177 35.14 -10.93 -2.56
CA SER A 177 35.80 -10.57 -1.30
C SER A 177 35.38 -11.46 -0.12
N ASP A 178 34.25 -12.16 -0.22
CA ASP A 178 33.74 -13.05 0.84
C ASP A 178 34.34 -14.47 0.75
N GLU A 179 34.75 -14.92 -0.45
CA GLU A 179 35.36 -16.26 -0.65
C GLU A 179 36.87 -16.33 -0.31
N GLY A 180 37.53 -15.20 -0.01
CA GLY A 180 38.98 -15.13 0.22
C GLY A 180 39.44 -15.19 1.69
N GLY A 181 38.54 -15.25 2.66
CA GLY A 181 38.84 -15.04 4.08
C GLY A 181 39.13 -16.28 4.94
N GLY A 182 39.24 -17.48 4.35
CA GLY A 182 39.29 -18.74 5.11
C GLY A 182 40.46 -19.67 4.78
N SER A 183 41.70 -19.30 5.08
CA SER A 183 42.73 -20.32 5.35
C SER A 183 43.94 -19.76 6.11
N GLY A 184 44.20 -20.34 7.29
CA GLY A 184 45.53 -20.42 7.90
C GLY A 184 45.68 -19.81 9.29
N GLU A 185 45.54 -20.62 10.34
CA GLU A 185 46.64 -20.85 11.30
C GLU A 185 46.28 -21.95 12.29
N THR A 186 46.94 -23.11 12.16
CA THR A 186 47.06 -24.11 13.22
C THR A 186 48.36 -23.79 13.95
N HIS A 187 48.31 -23.58 15.27
CA HIS A 187 49.51 -23.54 16.10
C HIS A 187 49.38 -24.57 17.21
N GLU A 188 50.22 -25.59 17.10
CA GLU A 188 50.52 -26.59 18.11
C GLU A 188 51.17 -25.96 19.34
N GLY A 189 50.98 -26.57 20.51
CA GLY A 189 51.89 -26.36 21.64
C GLY A 189 51.27 -26.63 23.00
N SER A 190 51.32 -27.89 23.45
CA SER A 190 51.38 -28.25 24.88
C SER A 190 51.78 -29.72 25.05
N GLN A 191 53.07 -29.96 25.28
CA GLN A 191 53.56 -31.16 25.96
C GLN A 191 54.54 -30.76 27.06
N SER A 192 54.25 -31.34 28.24
CA SER A 192 55.08 -31.56 29.43
C SER A 192 55.43 -30.38 30.33
#